data_AF-A0A0C3R576-F1
#
_entry.id   AF-A0A0C3R576-F1
#
_cell.length_a   1.000
_cell.length_b   1.000
_cell.length_c   1.000
_cell.angle_alpha   90.00
_cell.angle_beta   90.00
_cell.angle_gamma   90.00
#
_symmetry.space_group_name_H-M   'P 1'
#
loop_
_entity.id
_entity.type
_entity.pdbx_description
1 polymer ?
#
loop_
_entity_poly.entity_id
_entity_poly.type
_entity_poly.pdbx_seq_one_letter_code
_entity_poly.pdbx_strand_id
1 'polypeptide(L)'
;MKLLKGMPLLLSGILLTACGGGSDETDNNPNSATPAAHIFGEFKTTATQCGYSVANTDVTLVVHKADGSVLSQHQVDAQGKFDISWPSDAKHLTTVWQDNENYNIDTTLNLNVSDMGIQGFYSDTLNENCICQDVSIDYSDIGAAYPNHQLQINNSVKDTWALDNYHVCRAPQETFPPLDLLLLPTSDTNEEAYGAIYQIPTDQSVIAISADIFTEDRNQAKKVNYSNANLDATAIYAFGSNDNGRTHFQFQQLDYYNLQPDLYVLPKLNPKNFIQAYRDVQLRNDPESLVWYYGGRRHLVNDPDENQEIVLPENEFELLQTMTDIAANSNSALNYDFTNLNTEYQALQLRIVSTNLDWTIFADLSGVIPDLKLPNAMEENLSTQVESVNLTLFGYFHAKGMNNIREAWAKESRSDSKIRPDYFDNYVVESISTEIR
;
A
#
# COMPACT_ATOMS: atom_id res chain seq x y z
N MET A 1 25.62 -1.26 3.45
CA MET A 1 25.09 -0.68 4.68
C MET A 1 25.54 -1.60 5.81
N LYS A 2 26.27 -1.13 6.82
CA LYS A 2 26.85 -2.03 7.87
C LYS A 2 25.80 -2.42 8.92
N LEU A 3 24.60 -2.82 8.51
CA LEU A 3 23.48 -3.11 9.44
C LEU A 3 23.49 -4.53 10.01
N LEU A 4 24.35 -5.44 9.54
CA LEU A 4 24.39 -6.82 10.01
C LEU A 4 25.81 -7.20 10.44
N LYS A 5 26.21 -6.72 11.62
CA LYS A 5 27.31 -7.33 12.37
C LYS A 5 26.72 -8.29 13.42
N GLY A 6 26.42 -9.51 13.00
CA GLY A 6 26.01 -10.59 13.89
C GLY A 6 26.34 -11.96 13.28
N MET A 7 27.37 -12.61 13.85
CA MET A 7 27.77 -14.02 13.72
C MET A 7 28.09 -14.58 12.30
N PRO A 8 29.39 -14.75 11.95
CA PRO A 8 29.77 -15.34 10.66
C PRO A 8 29.57 -16.86 10.66
N LEU A 9 28.74 -17.37 9.74
CA LEU A 9 28.85 -18.76 9.28
C LEU A 9 29.94 -18.81 8.20
N LEU A 10 31.08 -19.38 8.56
CA LEU A 10 32.24 -19.57 7.70
C LEU A 10 31.91 -20.54 6.55
N LEU A 11 31.99 -20.10 5.30
CA LEU A 11 32.39 -20.95 4.17
C LEU A 11 33.15 -20.12 3.12
N SER A 12 34.36 -20.59 2.78
CA SER A 12 35.35 -19.91 1.95
C SER A 12 35.34 -20.33 0.48
N GLY A 13 35.69 -19.39 -0.41
CA GLY A 13 36.29 -19.60 -1.75
C GLY A 13 35.27 -19.69 -2.90
N ILE A 14 35.43 -19.06 -4.07
CA ILE A 14 36.63 -18.84 -4.89
C ILE A 14 36.46 -17.58 -5.78
N LEU A 15 37.59 -16.93 -6.09
CA LEU A 15 37.82 -15.81 -7.02
C LEU A 15 37.41 -16.10 -8.46
N LEU A 16 37.07 -15.07 -9.25
CA LEU A 16 37.69 -14.82 -10.56
C LEU A 16 37.46 -13.37 -11.04
N THR A 17 38.57 -12.70 -11.32
CA THR A 17 38.69 -11.39 -11.96
C THR A 17 38.52 -11.50 -13.47
N ALA A 18 37.84 -10.54 -14.10
CA ALA A 18 38.05 -10.22 -15.51
C ALA A 18 38.05 -8.69 -15.71
N CYS A 19 39.15 -8.25 -16.30
CA CYS A 19 39.49 -6.90 -16.73
C CYS A 19 39.34 -6.85 -18.25
N GLY A 20 38.72 -5.79 -18.77
CA GLY A 20 38.72 -5.43 -20.19
C GLY A 20 37.69 -4.31 -20.43
N GLY A 21 37.97 -3.16 -21.02
CA GLY A 21 39.16 -2.66 -21.70
C GLY A 21 38.78 -2.12 -23.09
N GLY A 22 38.83 -0.79 -23.27
CA GLY A 22 38.81 -0.06 -24.56
C GLY A 22 37.42 0.37 -25.04
N SER A 23 37.19 1.54 -25.65
CA SER A 23 38.09 2.59 -26.18
C SER A 23 37.30 3.88 -26.43
N ASP A 24 37.98 5.02 -26.30
CA ASP A 24 37.49 6.37 -26.59
C ASP A 24 37.19 6.59 -28.08
N GLU A 25 36.03 7.18 -28.38
CA GLU A 25 35.85 8.05 -29.55
C GLU A 25 35.27 9.39 -29.09
N THR A 26 36.01 10.46 -29.41
CA THR A 26 35.74 11.84 -29.04
C THR A 26 35.02 12.54 -30.18
N ASP A 27 33.69 12.65 -30.07
CA ASP A 27 32.92 13.57 -30.91
C ASP A 27 32.70 14.90 -30.15
N ASN A 28 33.56 15.86 -30.49
CA ASN A 28 33.41 17.25 -30.09
C ASN A 28 32.28 17.90 -30.88
N ASN A 29 31.12 18.09 -30.25
CA ASN A 29 30.17 19.09 -30.70
C ASN A 29 29.69 19.94 -29.50
N PRO A 30 30.26 21.15 -29.30
CA PRO A 30 29.84 22.02 -28.22
C PRO A 30 28.59 22.78 -28.62
N ASN A 31 27.64 22.87 -27.68
CA ASN A 31 26.43 23.69 -27.71
C ASN A 31 25.20 23.10 -28.40
N SER A 32 24.68 22.03 -27.82
CA SER A 32 23.26 22.00 -27.46
C SER A 32 23.21 21.69 -25.97
N ALA A 33 23.04 22.70 -25.12
CA ALA A 33 22.80 22.47 -23.70
C ALA A 33 21.43 21.80 -23.58
N THR A 34 21.43 20.47 -23.63
CA THR A 34 20.26 19.66 -23.26
C THR A 34 19.81 20.18 -21.90
N PRO A 35 18.53 20.57 -21.73
CA PRO A 35 18.02 20.94 -20.41
C PRO A 35 18.42 19.84 -19.43
N ALA A 36 19.00 20.22 -18.29
CA ALA A 36 19.26 19.25 -17.24
C ALA A 36 17.95 18.51 -16.94
N ALA A 37 18.00 17.21 -16.67
CA ALA A 37 16.83 16.52 -16.16
C ALA A 37 16.50 17.08 -14.77
N HIS A 38 15.23 17.09 -14.39
CA HIS A 38 14.77 17.54 -13.08
C HIS A 38 13.86 16.48 -12.46
N ILE A 39 13.91 16.38 -11.13
CA ILE A 39 12.94 15.65 -10.32
C ILE A 39 12.20 16.65 -9.45
N PHE A 40 10.88 16.58 -9.42
CA PHE A 40 10.04 17.45 -8.62
C PHE A 40 8.91 16.67 -7.95
N GLY A 41 8.35 17.24 -6.88
CA GLY A 41 7.27 16.63 -6.11
C GLY A 41 6.84 17.50 -4.95
N GLU A 42 5.88 17.00 -4.19
CA GLU A 42 5.31 17.70 -3.02
C GLU A 42 5.10 16.73 -1.86
N PHE A 43 5.19 17.26 -0.65
CA PHE A 43 4.95 16.53 0.58
C PHE A 43 3.86 17.20 1.40
N LYS A 44 2.92 16.40 1.91
CA LYS A 44 1.81 16.88 2.75
C LYS A 44 1.64 16.02 3.98
N THR A 45 1.30 16.64 5.10
CA THR A 45 0.84 15.93 6.30
C THR A 45 -0.66 16.13 6.43
N THR A 46 -1.40 15.04 6.62
CA THR A 46 -2.87 14.99 6.69
C THR A 46 -3.31 14.54 8.07
N ALA A 47 -4.38 15.11 8.59
CA ALA A 47 -5.00 14.65 9.83
C ALA A 47 -5.47 13.19 9.69
N THR A 48 -5.40 12.40 10.76
CA THR A 48 -5.86 11.00 10.74
C THR A 48 -7.39 10.91 10.82
N GLN A 49 -8.04 11.92 11.39
CA GLN A 49 -9.49 11.93 11.59
C GLN A 49 -10.28 12.61 10.45
N CYS A 50 -9.64 13.43 9.63
CA CYS A 50 -10.32 14.14 8.54
C CYS A 50 -9.39 14.49 7.38
N GLY A 51 -9.93 15.01 6.27
CA GLY A 51 -9.16 15.39 5.08
C GLY A 51 -8.28 16.64 5.21
N TYR A 52 -8.15 17.24 6.39
CA TYR A 52 -7.35 18.45 6.59
C TYR A 52 -5.87 18.14 6.36
N SER A 53 -5.21 18.91 5.48
CA SER A 53 -3.80 18.71 5.15
C SER A 53 -3.03 20.03 5.07
N VAL A 54 -1.75 19.96 5.45
CA VAL A 54 -0.79 21.07 5.37
C VAL A 54 0.46 20.61 4.62
N ALA A 55 1.24 21.57 4.13
CA ALA A 55 2.56 21.29 3.57
C ALA A 55 3.45 20.63 4.63
N ASN A 56 4.16 19.56 4.27
CA ASN A 56 5.19 19.00 5.13
C ASN A 56 6.55 19.57 4.72
N THR A 57 7.12 20.40 5.61
CA THR A 57 8.42 21.05 5.40
C THR A 57 9.59 20.28 6.01
N ASP A 58 9.31 19.23 6.77
CA ASP A 58 10.29 18.51 7.59
C ASP A 58 10.77 17.24 6.86
N VAL A 59 11.06 17.39 5.56
CA VAL A 59 11.52 16.31 4.69
C VAL A 59 12.85 16.69 4.06
N THR A 60 13.85 15.84 4.29
CA THR A 60 15.15 15.93 3.62
C THR A 60 15.19 14.98 2.44
N LEU A 61 15.71 15.45 1.31
CA LEU A 61 15.98 14.64 0.13
C LEU A 61 17.49 14.38 0.02
N VAL A 62 17.88 13.14 -0.25
CA VAL A 62 19.27 12.73 -0.48
C VAL A 62 19.36 12.10 -1.86
N VAL A 63 20.19 12.66 -2.73
CA VAL A 63 20.44 12.12 -4.08
C VAL A 63 21.68 11.26 -4.02
N HIS A 64 21.64 10.05 -4.61
CA HIS A 64 22.77 9.13 -4.63
C HIS A 64 23.26 8.80 -6.03
N LYS A 65 24.55 8.46 -6.12
CA LYS A 65 25.14 7.75 -7.27
C LYS A 65 24.67 6.30 -7.32
N ALA A 66 25.02 5.63 -8.43
CA ALA A 66 24.80 4.20 -8.64
C ALA A 66 25.39 3.29 -7.53
N ASP A 67 26.48 3.73 -6.89
CA ASP A 67 27.15 2.98 -5.83
C ASP A 67 26.56 3.21 -4.43
N GLY A 68 25.51 4.04 -4.33
CA GLY A 68 24.87 4.41 -3.07
C GLY A 68 25.55 5.56 -2.33
N SER A 69 26.65 6.13 -2.84
CA SER A 69 27.27 7.31 -2.24
C SER A 69 26.42 8.58 -2.43
N VAL A 70 26.44 9.47 -1.44
CA VAL A 70 25.69 10.73 -1.47
C VAL A 70 26.29 11.69 -2.51
N LEU A 71 25.44 12.20 -3.41
CA LEU A 71 25.75 13.28 -4.34
C LEU A 71 25.43 14.65 -3.76
N SER A 72 24.22 14.79 -3.24
CA SER A 72 23.70 16.05 -2.74
C SER A 72 22.56 15.80 -1.75
N GLN A 73 22.30 16.82 -0.94
CA GLN A 73 21.21 16.85 0.02
C GLN A 73 20.41 18.13 -0.21
N HIS A 74 19.09 18.02 -0.16
CA HIS A 74 18.16 19.12 -0.37
C HIS A 74 17.11 19.15 0.75
N GLN A 75 16.55 20.32 0.99
CA GLN A 75 15.36 20.50 1.83
C GLN A 75 14.21 20.92 0.94
N VAL A 76 13.00 20.53 1.32
CA VAL A 76 11.77 21.03 0.70
C VAL A 76 11.56 22.51 1.03
N ASP A 77 10.81 23.22 0.19
CA ASP A 77 10.46 24.62 0.43
C ASP A 77 9.34 24.78 1.47
N ALA A 78 8.96 26.03 1.75
CA ALA A 78 7.91 26.37 2.71
C ALA A 78 6.50 25.90 2.30
N GLN A 79 6.33 25.42 1.06
CA GLN A 79 5.10 24.82 0.55
C GLN A 79 5.20 23.28 0.51
N GLY A 80 6.26 22.70 1.06
CA GLY A 80 6.51 21.26 1.05
C GLY A 80 6.88 20.74 -0.33
N LYS A 81 7.32 21.62 -1.25
CA LYS A 81 7.67 21.26 -2.63
C LYS A 81 9.17 21.15 -2.80
N PHE A 82 9.58 20.41 -3.82
CA PHE A 82 10.97 20.40 -4.28
C PHE A 82 11.01 20.33 -5.80
N ASP A 83 12.08 20.91 -6.35
CA ASP A 83 12.47 20.82 -7.76
C ASP A 83 14.00 20.82 -7.78
N ILE A 84 14.58 19.65 -8.05
CA ILE A 84 16.02 19.43 -8.00
C ILE A 84 16.54 19.05 -9.37
N SER A 85 17.67 19.64 -9.77
CA SER A 85 18.41 19.16 -10.93
C SER A 85 18.88 17.73 -10.71
N TRP A 86 18.69 16.89 -11.72
CA TRP A 86 19.03 15.48 -11.74
C TRP A 86 20.27 15.26 -12.61
N PRO A 87 21.48 15.29 -12.02
CA PRO A 87 22.72 15.15 -12.78
C PRO A 87 22.85 13.74 -13.37
N SER A 88 23.66 13.58 -14.41
CA SER A 88 23.77 12.32 -15.15
C SER A 88 24.29 11.14 -14.32
N ASP A 89 25.01 11.41 -13.22
CA ASP A 89 25.50 10.41 -12.29
C ASP A 89 24.52 10.09 -11.14
N ALA A 90 23.40 10.83 -11.03
CA ALA A 90 22.32 10.50 -10.09
C ALA A 90 21.55 9.25 -10.51
N LYS A 91 21.24 8.39 -9.53
CA LYS A 91 20.52 7.12 -9.74
C LYS A 91 19.46 6.84 -8.71
N HIS A 92 19.63 7.28 -7.47
CA HIS A 92 18.69 6.98 -6.40
C HIS A 92 18.28 8.26 -5.68
N LEU A 93 17.08 8.25 -5.14
CA LEU A 93 16.54 9.31 -4.31
C LEU A 93 16.08 8.70 -3.00
N THR A 94 16.56 9.24 -1.89
CA THR A 94 16.06 8.93 -0.57
C THR A 94 15.32 10.12 0.01
N THR A 95 14.13 9.90 0.55
CA THR A 95 13.41 10.83 1.39
C THR A 95 13.63 10.44 2.85
N VAL A 96 13.85 11.42 3.71
CA VAL A 96 14.06 11.22 5.15
C VAL A 96 13.16 12.20 5.88
N TRP A 97 12.34 11.69 6.79
CA TRP A 97 11.56 12.49 7.73
C TRP A 97 11.58 11.84 9.11
N GLN A 98 11.14 12.59 10.11
CA GLN A 98 11.06 12.09 11.48
C GLN A 98 9.62 12.14 11.98
N ASP A 99 9.23 11.11 12.73
CA ASP A 99 8.01 11.11 13.51
C ASP A 99 8.33 10.56 14.90
N ASN A 100 8.07 11.34 15.95
CA ASN A 100 8.37 10.99 17.35
C ASN A 100 9.79 10.42 17.56
N GLU A 101 10.81 11.12 17.04
CA GLU A 101 12.24 10.73 17.09
C GLU A 101 12.61 9.47 16.29
N ASN A 102 11.67 8.83 15.60
CA ASN A 102 11.94 7.73 14.68
C ASN A 102 12.22 8.26 13.27
N TYR A 103 13.31 7.78 12.67
CA TYR A 103 13.61 8.06 11.27
C TYR A 103 12.76 7.19 10.37
N ASN A 104 12.04 7.82 9.47
CA ASN A 104 11.35 7.15 8.38
C ASN A 104 12.09 7.51 7.09
N ILE A 105 12.47 6.49 6.33
CA ILE A 105 13.37 6.62 5.20
C ILE A 105 12.79 5.83 4.03
N ASP A 106 12.52 6.49 2.92
CA ASP A 106 12.16 5.80 1.68
C ASP A 106 13.23 6.02 0.62
N THR A 107 13.86 4.94 0.16
CA THR A 107 14.79 4.98 -0.97
C THR A 107 14.14 4.45 -2.23
N THR A 108 14.22 5.24 -3.28
CA THR A 108 13.80 4.90 -4.63
C THR A 108 15.02 4.56 -5.49
N LEU A 109 15.24 3.27 -5.78
CA LEU A 109 16.34 2.84 -6.64
C LEU A 109 16.02 3.06 -8.12
N ASN A 110 17.08 3.28 -8.90
CA ASN A 110 17.05 3.54 -10.35
C ASN A 110 15.92 4.48 -10.78
N LEU A 111 15.85 5.65 -10.11
CA LEU A 111 14.82 6.65 -10.37
C LEU A 111 14.99 7.21 -11.80
N ASN A 112 13.92 7.11 -12.59
CA ASN A 112 13.87 7.63 -13.95
C ASN A 112 12.49 8.25 -14.27
N VAL A 113 11.88 8.90 -13.29
CA VAL A 113 10.63 9.67 -13.48
C VAL A 113 10.88 11.08 -12.99
N SER A 114 10.34 12.08 -13.70
CA SER A 114 10.52 13.49 -13.33
C SER A 114 9.56 13.94 -12.23
N ASP A 115 8.35 13.40 -12.20
CA ASP A 115 7.32 13.76 -11.23
C ASP A 115 7.17 12.66 -10.17
N MET A 116 7.44 12.99 -8.91
CA MET A 116 7.26 12.11 -7.76
C MET A 116 5.86 12.19 -7.15
N GLY A 117 4.98 13.06 -7.68
CA GLY A 117 3.63 13.25 -7.19
C GLY A 117 3.54 14.03 -5.88
N ILE A 118 2.44 13.78 -5.16
CA ILE A 118 2.21 14.25 -3.80
C ILE A 118 2.39 13.05 -2.85
N GLN A 119 3.42 13.11 -2.01
CA GLN A 119 3.66 12.13 -0.97
C GLN A 119 2.97 12.58 0.33
N GLY A 120 2.06 11.74 0.82
CA GLY A 120 1.23 12.05 1.99
C GLY A 120 1.69 11.32 3.24
N PHE A 121 1.72 12.03 4.35
CA PHE A 121 1.92 11.50 5.69
C PHE A 121 0.67 11.75 6.53
N TYR A 122 0.52 11.01 7.63
CA TYR A 122 -0.56 11.22 8.57
C TYR A 122 -0.02 11.70 9.92
N SER A 123 -0.77 12.56 10.61
CA SER A 123 -0.42 13.00 11.97
C SER A 123 -1.66 13.29 12.80
N ASP A 124 -1.69 12.72 14.01
CA ASP A 124 -2.73 12.99 15.00
C ASP A 124 -2.69 14.43 15.51
N THR A 125 -1.52 15.09 15.44
CA THR A 125 -1.36 16.48 15.88
C THR A 125 -2.25 17.44 15.09
N LEU A 126 -2.58 17.10 13.84
CA LEU A 126 -3.45 17.92 12.99
C LEU A 126 -4.94 17.72 13.29
N ASN A 127 -5.33 16.72 14.09
CA ASN A 127 -6.73 16.45 14.40
C ASN A 127 -7.42 17.60 15.14
N GLU A 128 -6.68 18.50 15.80
CA GLU A 128 -7.23 19.72 16.40
C GLU A 128 -7.88 20.67 15.36
N ASN A 129 -7.55 20.50 14.08
CA ASN A 129 -8.11 21.26 12.97
C ASN A 129 -9.36 20.60 12.37
N CYS A 130 -9.70 19.39 12.81
CA CYS A 130 -10.91 18.70 12.39
C CYS A 130 -12.13 19.22 13.17
N ILE A 131 -13.26 19.33 12.48
CA ILE A 131 -14.56 19.61 13.09
C ILE A 131 -15.25 18.27 13.31
N CYS A 132 -15.38 17.86 14.56
CA CYS A 132 -15.96 16.58 14.94
C CYS A 132 -17.27 16.74 15.71
N GLN A 133 -18.16 15.75 15.57
CA GLN A 133 -19.39 15.66 16.34
C GLN A 133 -19.74 14.19 16.60
N ASP A 134 -20.44 13.94 17.70
CA ASP A 134 -21.09 12.66 17.95
C ASP A 134 -22.53 12.71 17.42
N VAL A 135 -22.90 11.73 16.59
CA VAL A 135 -24.25 11.56 16.07
C VAL A 135 -24.83 10.24 16.56
N SER A 136 -26.09 10.24 16.98
CA SER A 136 -26.86 9.03 17.28
C SER A 136 -27.70 8.65 16.07
N ILE A 137 -27.62 7.41 15.62
CA ILE A 137 -28.28 6.93 14.41
C ILE A 137 -29.31 5.87 14.77
N ASP A 138 -30.53 6.07 14.31
CA ASP A 138 -31.66 5.16 14.45
C ASP A 138 -31.84 4.36 13.16
N TYR A 139 -31.67 3.03 13.26
CA TYR A 139 -31.83 2.07 12.17
C TYR A 139 -33.10 1.22 12.31
N SER A 140 -34.02 1.58 13.22
CA SER A 140 -35.20 0.76 13.55
C SER A 140 -36.12 0.49 12.34
N ASP A 141 -36.21 1.44 11.42
CA ASP A 141 -36.97 1.27 10.17
C ASP A 141 -36.32 0.19 9.27
N ILE A 142 -34.99 0.16 9.18
CA ILE A 142 -34.24 -0.89 8.45
C ILE A 142 -34.46 -2.25 9.12
N GLY A 143 -34.34 -2.33 10.45
CA GLY A 143 -34.56 -3.57 11.20
C GLY A 143 -35.99 -4.12 11.08
N ALA A 144 -36.98 -3.24 10.99
CA ALA A 144 -38.39 -3.61 10.78
C ALA A 144 -38.68 -4.08 9.34
N ALA A 145 -38.09 -3.43 8.34
CA ALA A 145 -38.29 -3.76 6.92
C ALA A 145 -37.52 -5.02 6.49
N TYR A 146 -36.35 -5.27 7.07
CA TYR A 146 -35.45 -6.36 6.69
C TYR A 146 -35.08 -7.24 7.91
N PRO A 147 -36.05 -7.95 8.51
CA PRO A 147 -35.84 -8.70 9.76
C PRO A 147 -34.90 -9.91 9.62
N ASN A 148 -34.62 -10.34 8.39
CA ASN A 148 -33.72 -11.45 8.07
C ASN A 148 -32.33 -10.98 7.58
N HIS A 149 -32.04 -9.68 7.71
CA HIS A 149 -30.78 -9.09 7.28
C HIS A 149 -29.96 -8.56 8.45
N GLN A 150 -28.65 -8.53 8.25
CA GLN A 150 -27.70 -7.84 9.10
C GLN A 150 -27.23 -6.57 8.41
N LEU A 151 -27.33 -5.44 9.11
CA LEU A 151 -26.73 -4.19 8.69
C LEU A 151 -25.26 -4.18 9.09
N GLN A 152 -24.37 -3.93 8.13
CA GLN A 152 -22.94 -3.75 8.34
C GLN A 152 -22.53 -2.34 7.96
N ILE A 153 -21.69 -1.75 8.80
CA ILE A 153 -21.02 -0.46 8.58
C ILE A 153 -19.57 -0.64 8.99
N ASN A 154 -18.62 -0.36 8.09
CA ASN A 154 -17.18 -0.58 8.32
C ASN A 154 -16.87 -1.99 8.87
N ASN A 155 -17.42 -3.03 8.23
CA ASN A 155 -17.27 -4.44 8.62
C ASN A 155 -17.80 -4.79 10.03
N SER A 156 -18.55 -3.90 10.66
CA SER A 156 -19.16 -4.13 11.98
C SER A 156 -20.66 -4.31 11.83
N VAL A 157 -21.17 -5.44 12.32
CA VAL A 157 -22.62 -5.70 12.39
C VAL A 157 -23.26 -4.76 13.40
N LYS A 158 -24.38 -4.13 13.01
CA LYS A 158 -25.10 -3.15 13.80
C LYS A 158 -26.39 -3.72 14.35
N ASP A 159 -26.68 -3.40 15.61
CA ASP A 159 -27.98 -3.66 16.21
C ASP A 159 -28.96 -2.63 15.67
N THR A 160 -29.90 -3.08 14.83
CA THR A 160 -30.88 -2.21 14.20
C THR A 160 -32.01 -1.78 15.14
N TRP A 161 -32.08 -2.32 16.36
CA TRP A 161 -33.11 -1.99 17.35
C TRP A 161 -32.64 -0.99 18.42
N ALA A 162 -31.37 -0.61 18.40
CA ALA A 162 -30.77 0.35 19.31
C ALA A 162 -30.24 1.57 18.56
N LEU A 163 -30.18 2.72 19.24
CA LEU A 163 -29.44 3.87 18.74
C LEU A 163 -27.94 3.56 18.74
N ASP A 164 -27.30 3.77 17.60
CA ASP A 164 -25.85 3.61 17.47
C ASP A 164 -25.17 4.98 17.48
N ASN A 165 -24.06 5.12 18.21
CA ASN A 165 -23.35 6.40 18.33
C ASN A 165 -22.12 6.39 17.43
N TYR A 166 -22.00 7.39 16.56
CA TYR A 166 -20.87 7.58 15.67
C TYR A 166 -20.14 8.87 16.00
N HIS A 167 -18.81 8.75 16.12
CA HIS A 167 -17.93 9.91 16.09
C HIS A 167 -17.54 10.19 14.65
N VAL A 168 -17.88 11.38 14.14
CA VAL A 168 -17.58 11.76 12.76
C VAL A 168 -16.86 13.09 12.73
N CYS A 169 -15.86 13.18 11.85
CA CYS A 169 -14.98 14.33 11.70
C CYS A 169 -14.93 14.77 10.24
N ARG A 170 -14.73 16.07 10.01
CA ARG A 170 -14.55 16.65 8.68
C ARG A 170 -13.51 17.76 8.72
N ALA A 171 -12.88 18.04 7.59
CA ALA A 171 -12.05 19.23 7.47
C ALA A 171 -12.94 20.50 7.42
N PRO A 172 -12.38 21.69 7.73
CA PRO A 172 -13.10 22.93 7.55
C PRO A 172 -13.63 23.08 6.11
N GLN A 173 -14.89 23.51 5.97
CA GLN A 173 -15.60 23.66 4.69
C GLN A 173 -15.91 22.36 3.91
N GLU A 174 -15.54 21.19 4.42
CA GLU A 174 -15.95 19.91 3.85
C GLU A 174 -17.24 19.38 4.50
N THR A 175 -17.86 18.36 3.93
CA THR A 175 -18.96 17.60 4.54
C THR A 175 -18.42 16.45 5.39
N PHE A 176 -19.24 15.90 6.27
CA PHE A 176 -18.87 14.64 6.93
C PHE A 176 -18.74 13.51 5.90
N PRO A 177 -17.82 12.56 6.11
CA PRO A 177 -17.81 11.32 5.34
C PRO A 177 -19.18 10.65 5.42
N PRO A 178 -19.70 10.11 4.30
CA PRO A 178 -20.99 9.44 4.33
C PRO A 178 -20.88 8.10 5.07
N LEU A 179 -22.02 7.58 5.53
CA LEU A 179 -22.13 6.21 6.03
C LEU A 179 -22.23 5.25 4.86
N ASP A 180 -21.38 4.23 4.90
CA ASP A 180 -21.35 3.12 3.98
C ASP A 180 -22.18 1.97 4.58
N LEU A 181 -23.39 1.78 4.06
CA LEU A 181 -24.37 0.84 4.57
C LEU A 181 -24.37 -0.40 3.67
N LEU A 182 -24.17 -1.56 4.26
CA LEU A 182 -24.30 -2.84 3.57
C LEU A 182 -25.28 -3.74 4.32
N LEU A 183 -26.31 -4.21 3.64
CA LEU A 183 -27.36 -5.03 4.19
C LEU A 183 -27.25 -6.44 3.60
N LEU A 184 -26.83 -7.41 4.43
CA LEU A 184 -26.57 -8.79 4.02
C LEU A 184 -27.62 -9.74 4.59
N PRO A 185 -28.03 -10.80 3.89
CA PRO A 185 -28.89 -11.83 4.47
C PRO A 185 -28.18 -12.56 5.62
N THR A 186 -28.93 -12.92 6.66
CA THR A 186 -28.41 -13.61 7.87
C THR A 186 -28.41 -15.13 7.75
N SER A 187 -28.99 -15.67 6.69
CA SER A 187 -29.09 -17.10 6.41
C SER A 187 -29.00 -17.37 4.91
N ASP A 188 -28.84 -18.64 4.50
CA ASP A 188 -28.96 -19.11 3.11
C ASP A 188 -30.40 -18.99 2.56
N THR A 189 -31.16 -18.01 3.03
CA THR A 189 -32.36 -17.56 2.36
C THR A 189 -31.91 -16.99 1.02
N ASN A 190 -32.60 -17.32 -0.08
CA ASN A 190 -32.37 -16.70 -1.41
C ASN A 190 -32.79 -15.21 -1.42
N GLU A 191 -32.55 -14.50 -0.32
CA GLU A 191 -32.85 -13.09 -0.14
C GLU A 191 -31.74 -12.26 -0.78
N GLU A 192 -32.14 -11.12 -1.34
CA GLU A 192 -31.22 -10.18 -1.96
C GLU A 192 -30.43 -9.43 -0.89
N ALA A 193 -29.17 -9.11 -1.19
CA ALA A 193 -28.37 -8.17 -0.42
C ALA A 193 -28.46 -6.78 -1.03
N TYR A 194 -28.22 -5.75 -0.22
CA TYR A 194 -28.33 -4.35 -0.64
C TYR A 194 -27.20 -3.51 -0.09
N GLY A 195 -26.96 -2.36 -0.69
CA GLY A 195 -25.97 -1.38 -0.23
C GLY A 195 -26.40 0.03 -0.55
N ALA A 196 -25.99 0.98 0.28
CA ALA A 196 -26.35 2.37 0.14
C ALA A 196 -25.29 3.28 0.76
N ILE A 197 -25.21 4.51 0.26
CA ILE A 197 -24.36 5.56 0.81
C ILE A 197 -25.26 6.65 1.38
N TYR A 198 -25.16 6.92 2.67
CA TYR A 198 -25.95 7.95 3.34
C TYR A 198 -25.09 9.15 3.73
N GLN A 199 -25.40 10.33 3.20
CA GLN A 199 -24.70 11.56 3.56
C GLN A 199 -25.15 12.07 4.93
N ILE A 200 -24.23 12.10 5.90
CA ILE A 200 -24.49 12.63 7.24
C ILE A 200 -24.71 14.16 7.17
N PRO A 201 -25.85 14.69 7.64
CA PRO A 201 -26.09 16.13 7.76
C PRO A 201 -25.16 16.79 8.79
N THR A 202 -24.75 18.04 8.53
CA THR A 202 -23.82 18.76 9.41
C THR A 202 -24.47 19.41 10.63
N ASP A 203 -25.80 19.45 10.69
CA ASP A 203 -26.60 20.20 11.67
C ASP A 203 -27.50 19.31 12.54
N GLN A 204 -27.34 17.99 12.46
CA GLN A 204 -28.14 17.02 13.20
C GLN A 204 -27.27 16.16 14.12
N SER A 205 -27.73 15.97 15.35
CA SER A 205 -27.12 15.07 16.33
C SER A 205 -27.86 13.74 16.48
N VAL A 206 -29.10 13.64 15.96
CA VAL A 206 -29.87 12.41 15.91
C VAL A 206 -30.42 12.24 14.51
N ILE A 207 -30.14 11.11 13.88
CA ILE A 207 -30.47 10.83 12.49
C ILE A 207 -31.26 9.53 12.42
N ALA A 208 -32.45 9.55 11.81
CA ALA A 208 -33.18 8.33 11.48
C ALA A 208 -32.93 7.97 10.02
N ILE A 209 -32.47 6.74 9.77
CA ILE A 209 -32.25 6.24 8.41
C ILE A 209 -33.41 5.32 8.04
N SER A 210 -34.13 5.70 6.98
CA SER A 210 -35.26 4.90 6.49
C SER A 210 -34.79 3.74 5.62
N ALA A 211 -35.54 2.63 5.69
CA ALA A 211 -35.39 1.45 4.83
C ALA A 211 -35.53 1.75 3.34
N ASP A 212 -36.23 2.84 2.99
CA ASP A 212 -36.41 3.29 1.60
C ASP A 212 -35.07 3.56 0.89
N ILE A 213 -33.99 3.80 1.65
CA ILE A 213 -32.65 4.01 1.10
C ILE A 213 -32.15 2.80 0.27
N PHE A 214 -32.71 1.60 0.47
CA PHE A 214 -32.31 0.39 -0.28
C PHE A 214 -33.19 0.06 -1.48
N THR A 215 -34.24 0.86 -1.75
CA THR A 215 -35.29 0.50 -2.73
C THR A 215 -34.92 0.73 -4.20
N GLU A 216 -33.91 1.56 -4.47
CA GLU A 216 -33.49 1.81 -5.84
C GLU A 216 -32.76 0.61 -6.44
N ASP A 217 -32.99 0.34 -7.73
CA ASP A 217 -32.35 -0.75 -8.49
C ASP A 217 -30.80 -0.71 -8.44
N ARG A 218 -30.21 0.49 -8.27
CA ARG A 218 -28.76 0.63 -8.09
C ARG A 218 -28.22 0.07 -6.78
N ASN A 219 -29.07 -0.08 -5.77
CA ASN A 219 -28.71 -0.50 -4.42
C ASN A 219 -28.76 -2.03 -4.25
N GLN A 220 -29.27 -2.76 -5.25
CA GLN A 220 -29.24 -4.22 -5.24
C GLN A 220 -27.80 -4.73 -5.43
N ALA A 221 -27.37 -5.57 -4.50
CA ALA A 221 -26.10 -6.25 -4.60
C ALA A 221 -26.22 -7.56 -5.40
N LYS A 222 -25.11 -7.99 -5.97
CA LYS A 222 -24.98 -9.25 -6.71
C LYS A 222 -23.97 -10.13 -6.00
N LYS A 223 -24.37 -11.38 -5.75
CA LYS A 223 -23.45 -12.41 -5.26
C LYS A 223 -22.37 -12.63 -6.32
N VAL A 224 -21.11 -12.62 -5.90
CA VAL A 224 -19.97 -12.87 -6.78
C VAL A 224 -19.82 -14.37 -6.97
N ASN A 225 -19.81 -14.80 -8.21
CA ASN A 225 -19.42 -16.16 -8.58
C ASN A 225 -17.90 -16.24 -8.61
N TYR A 226 -17.28 -16.93 -7.67
CA TYR A 226 -15.82 -17.09 -7.65
C TYR A 226 -15.43 -18.51 -7.30
N SER A 227 -14.28 -18.96 -7.82
CA SER A 227 -13.70 -20.25 -7.46
C SER A 227 -12.34 -20.02 -6.81
N ASN A 228 -12.19 -20.55 -5.60
CA ASN A 228 -10.90 -20.59 -4.95
C ASN A 228 -10.12 -21.81 -5.44
N ALA A 229 -9.18 -21.60 -6.36
CA ALA A 229 -8.39 -22.69 -6.94
C ALA A 229 -7.43 -23.31 -5.91
N ASN A 230 -7.00 -22.52 -4.91
CA ASN A 230 -6.09 -22.95 -3.86
C ASN A 230 -6.84 -23.00 -2.52
N LEU A 231 -7.03 -24.19 -1.96
CA LEU A 231 -7.73 -24.42 -0.68
C LEU A 231 -7.07 -23.72 0.54
N ASP A 232 -5.97 -23.00 0.34
CA ASP A 232 -5.10 -22.43 1.37
C ASP A 232 -5.30 -20.93 1.58
N ALA A 233 -6.28 -20.31 0.91
CA ALA A 233 -6.66 -18.94 1.22
C ALA A 233 -7.20 -18.86 2.66
N THR A 234 -6.74 -17.89 3.44
CA THR A 234 -7.12 -17.67 4.84
C THR A 234 -8.19 -16.61 5.00
N ALA A 235 -8.31 -15.71 4.01
CA ALA A 235 -9.29 -14.64 4.00
C ALA A 235 -9.66 -14.22 2.59
N ILE A 236 -10.88 -13.73 2.45
CA ILE A 236 -11.39 -13.13 1.22
C ILE A 236 -12.21 -11.89 1.51
N TYR A 237 -12.21 -10.96 0.56
CA TYR A 237 -12.81 -9.65 0.65
C TYR A 237 -13.55 -9.33 -0.63
N ALA A 238 -14.64 -8.58 -0.50
CA ALA A 238 -15.28 -7.88 -1.61
C ALA A 238 -15.46 -6.41 -1.25
N PHE A 239 -15.30 -5.52 -2.22
CA PHE A 239 -15.56 -4.10 -2.02
C PHE A 239 -15.82 -3.38 -3.34
N GLY A 240 -16.48 -2.23 -3.25
CA GLY A 240 -16.65 -1.28 -4.34
C GLY A 240 -15.68 -0.11 -4.26
N SER A 241 -15.53 0.62 -5.36
CA SER A 241 -14.93 1.95 -5.38
C SER A 241 -15.82 2.92 -6.13
N ASN A 242 -16.08 4.08 -5.52
CA ASN A 242 -16.85 5.19 -6.10
C ASN A 242 -16.23 6.54 -5.66
N ASP A 243 -16.93 7.65 -5.87
CA ASP A 243 -16.45 8.99 -5.54
C ASP A 243 -16.18 9.24 -4.04
N ASN A 244 -16.61 8.32 -3.17
CA ASN A 244 -16.30 8.32 -1.74
C ASN A 244 -15.09 7.44 -1.38
N GLY A 245 -14.41 6.85 -2.38
CA GLY A 245 -13.28 5.94 -2.19
C GLY A 245 -13.72 4.48 -2.14
N ARG A 246 -13.11 3.68 -1.26
CA ARG A 246 -13.48 2.27 -1.04
C ARG A 246 -14.77 2.21 -0.21
N THR A 247 -15.74 1.43 -0.67
CA THR A 247 -17.05 1.26 -0.02
C THR A 247 -17.52 -0.19 -0.04
N HIS A 248 -18.57 -0.50 0.71
CA HIS A 248 -19.25 -1.79 0.82
C HIS A 248 -18.29 -2.95 1.11
N PHE A 249 -17.31 -2.68 1.97
CA PHE A 249 -16.24 -3.61 2.29
C PHE A 249 -16.78 -4.79 3.12
N GLN A 250 -16.55 -5.99 2.60
CA GLN A 250 -16.85 -7.27 3.25
C GLN A 250 -15.55 -8.00 3.51
N PHE A 251 -15.42 -8.54 4.71
CA PHE A 251 -14.36 -9.46 5.08
C PHE A 251 -14.95 -10.79 5.53
N GLN A 252 -14.42 -11.88 4.97
CA GLN A 252 -14.77 -13.22 5.38
C GLN A 252 -13.49 -14.00 5.64
N GLN A 253 -13.39 -14.55 6.84
CA GLN A 253 -12.36 -15.52 7.16
C GLN A 253 -12.75 -16.86 6.54
N LEU A 254 -11.79 -17.51 5.89
CA LEU A 254 -11.98 -18.83 5.30
C LEU A 254 -11.56 -19.88 6.33
N ASP A 255 -12.40 -20.88 6.52
CA ASP A 255 -12.11 -22.02 7.37
C ASP A 255 -12.62 -23.33 6.75
N TYR A 256 -12.35 -24.45 7.42
CA TYR A 256 -12.73 -25.78 6.96
C TYR A 256 -14.25 -25.94 6.69
N TYR A 257 -15.10 -25.20 7.39
CA TYR A 257 -16.55 -25.26 7.26
C TYR A 257 -17.11 -24.24 6.27
N ASN A 258 -16.34 -23.19 5.94
CA ASN A 258 -16.74 -22.10 5.07
C ASN A 258 -15.63 -21.73 4.08
N LEU A 259 -15.34 -22.64 3.15
CA LEU A 259 -14.29 -22.47 2.14
C LEU A 259 -14.68 -21.49 1.02
N GLN A 260 -15.97 -21.15 0.91
CA GLN A 260 -16.51 -20.31 -0.15
C GLN A 260 -17.71 -19.49 0.36
N PRO A 261 -17.47 -18.54 1.28
CA PRO A 261 -18.51 -17.66 1.79
C PRO A 261 -19.15 -16.83 0.69
N ASP A 262 -20.41 -16.45 0.91
CA ASP A 262 -21.09 -15.52 0.02
C ASP A 262 -20.48 -14.12 0.13
N LEU A 263 -20.08 -13.60 -1.02
CA LEU A 263 -19.59 -12.23 -1.19
C LEU A 263 -20.49 -11.49 -2.16
N TYR A 264 -20.74 -10.22 -1.87
CA TYR A 264 -21.62 -9.40 -2.67
C TYR A 264 -20.89 -8.16 -3.22
N VAL A 265 -21.27 -7.70 -4.41
CA VAL A 265 -20.79 -6.45 -5.01
C VAL A 265 -21.97 -5.63 -5.49
N LEU A 266 -21.77 -4.32 -5.75
CA LEU A 266 -22.85 -3.44 -6.22
C LEU A 266 -22.48 -2.78 -7.55
N PRO A 267 -22.62 -3.50 -8.69
CA PRO A 267 -22.17 -3.02 -10.00
C PRO A 267 -22.81 -1.71 -10.47
N LYS A 268 -24.03 -1.42 -10.00
CA LYS A 268 -24.78 -0.21 -10.36
C LYS A 268 -24.51 0.98 -9.44
N LEU A 269 -24.03 0.73 -8.22
CA LEU A 269 -23.68 1.76 -7.25
C LEU A 269 -22.19 2.14 -7.33
N ASN A 270 -21.34 1.16 -7.61
CA ASN A 270 -19.90 1.31 -7.65
C ASN A 270 -19.39 1.11 -9.09
N PRO A 271 -18.73 2.12 -9.70
CA PRO A 271 -18.16 1.97 -11.04
C PRO A 271 -17.08 0.88 -11.11
N LYS A 272 -16.44 0.55 -9.99
CA LYS A 272 -15.50 -0.57 -9.88
C LYS A 272 -15.86 -1.44 -8.70
N ASN A 273 -15.79 -2.75 -8.89
CA ASN A 273 -16.01 -3.74 -7.83
C ASN A 273 -14.84 -4.71 -7.84
N PHE A 274 -14.46 -5.18 -6.67
CA PHE A 274 -13.26 -5.98 -6.50
C PHE A 274 -13.53 -7.19 -5.63
N ILE A 275 -12.83 -8.26 -5.95
CA ILE A 275 -12.63 -9.39 -5.05
C ILE A 275 -11.14 -9.49 -4.76
N GLN A 276 -10.80 -9.77 -3.50
CA GLN A 276 -9.43 -9.90 -3.07
C GLN A 276 -9.30 -11.04 -2.09
N ALA A 277 -8.33 -11.93 -2.29
CA ALA A 277 -8.04 -13.01 -1.37
C ALA A 277 -6.59 -12.98 -0.92
N TYR A 278 -6.34 -13.60 0.22
CA TYR A 278 -5.03 -13.71 0.80
C TYR A 278 -4.82 -15.06 1.47
N ARG A 279 -3.56 -15.46 1.55
CA ARG A 279 -3.07 -16.57 2.34
C ARG A 279 -1.96 -16.10 3.25
N ASP A 280 -1.88 -16.73 4.40
CA ASP A 280 -0.89 -16.45 5.41
C ASP A 280 -0.31 -17.79 5.90
N VAL A 281 1.02 -17.90 5.92
CA VAL A 281 1.74 -19.12 6.31
C VAL A 281 2.84 -18.79 7.30
N GLN A 282 2.77 -19.38 8.49
CA GLN A 282 3.86 -19.33 9.47
C GLN A 282 4.95 -20.34 9.07
N LEU A 283 6.09 -19.85 8.58
CA LEU A 283 7.19 -20.71 8.15
C LEU A 283 8.11 -21.11 9.30
N ARG A 284 8.28 -20.22 10.30
CA ARG A 284 9.15 -20.44 11.45
C ARG A 284 8.63 -19.67 12.67
N ASN A 285 8.70 -20.29 13.84
CA ASN A 285 8.40 -19.64 15.12
C ASN A 285 9.24 -20.30 16.21
N ASP A 286 10.37 -19.68 16.53
CA ASP A 286 11.33 -20.14 17.52
C ASP A 286 11.79 -18.97 18.40
N PRO A 287 12.61 -19.21 19.44
CA PRO A 287 13.09 -18.13 20.30
C PRO A 287 13.93 -17.05 19.61
N GLU A 288 14.50 -17.33 18.45
CA GLU A 288 15.38 -16.41 17.72
C GLU A 288 14.59 -15.55 16.72
N SER A 289 13.50 -16.09 16.17
CA SER A 289 12.73 -15.37 15.15
C SER A 289 11.33 -15.91 14.89
N LEU A 290 10.52 -15.06 14.27
CA LEU A 290 9.22 -15.38 13.70
C LEU A 290 9.24 -15.05 12.21
N VAL A 291 8.90 -16.03 11.37
CA VAL A 291 8.87 -15.86 9.91
C VAL A 291 7.47 -16.15 9.39
N TRP A 292 6.92 -15.15 8.71
CA TRP A 292 5.61 -15.21 8.07
C TRP A 292 5.75 -14.98 6.57
N TYR A 293 4.99 -15.75 5.80
CA TYR A 293 4.77 -15.52 4.40
C TYR A 293 3.32 -15.09 4.19
N TYR A 294 3.13 -14.15 3.27
CA TYR A 294 1.85 -13.61 2.87
C TYR A 294 1.76 -13.59 1.36
N GLY A 295 0.68 -14.14 0.81
CA GLY A 295 0.36 -14.08 -0.61
C GLY A 295 -1.01 -13.44 -0.79
N GLY A 296 -1.16 -12.55 -1.77
CA GLY A 296 -2.38 -11.79 -1.98
C GLY A 296 -2.67 -11.52 -3.45
N ARG A 297 -3.95 -11.54 -3.80
CA ARG A 297 -4.39 -11.21 -5.16
C ARG A 297 -5.74 -10.50 -5.16
N ARG A 298 -5.83 -9.41 -5.94
CA ARG A 298 -7.05 -8.64 -6.20
C ARG A 298 -7.38 -8.66 -7.68
N HIS A 299 -8.67 -8.82 -7.97
CA HIS A 299 -9.24 -8.71 -9.30
C HIS A 299 -10.34 -7.67 -9.34
N LEU A 300 -10.42 -6.96 -10.47
CA LEU A 300 -11.62 -6.21 -10.85
C LEU A 300 -12.71 -7.19 -11.29
N VAL A 301 -13.89 -7.07 -10.69
CA VAL A 301 -15.09 -7.83 -11.05
C VAL A 301 -15.86 -7.02 -12.10
N ASN A 302 -15.71 -7.41 -13.37
CA ASN A 302 -16.44 -6.80 -14.49
C ASN A 302 -17.88 -7.33 -14.58
N ASP A 303 -18.06 -8.64 -14.36
CA ASP A 303 -19.35 -9.31 -14.32
C ASP A 303 -19.37 -10.25 -13.09
N PRO A 304 -20.23 -10.02 -12.08
CA PRO A 304 -20.31 -10.88 -10.91
C PRO A 304 -20.87 -12.28 -11.20
N ASP A 305 -21.53 -12.50 -12.34
CA ASP A 305 -22.07 -13.81 -12.73
C ASP A 305 -20.98 -14.71 -13.37
N GLU A 306 -19.91 -14.12 -13.92
CA GLU A 306 -18.74 -14.85 -14.42
C GLU A 306 -17.91 -15.41 -13.26
N ASN A 307 -17.37 -16.61 -13.44
CA ASN A 307 -16.51 -17.23 -12.42
C ASN A 307 -15.18 -16.46 -12.30
N GLN A 308 -14.99 -15.81 -11.16
CA GLN A 308 -13.74 -15.17 -10.78
C GLN A 308 -12.78 -16.22 -10.22
N GLU A 309 -11.85 -16.72 -11.03
CA GLU A 309 -10.83 -17.66 -10.56
C GLU A 309 -9.75 -16.93 -9.77
N ILE A 310 -9.56 -17.33 -8.52
CA ILE A 310 -8.56 -16.75 -7.63
C ILE A 310 -7.42 -17.75 -7.44
N VAL A 311 -6.26 -17.42 -7.98
CA VAL A 311 -5.01 -18.18 -7.81
C VAL A 311 -4.04 -17.33 -7.02
N LEU A 312 -3.75 -17.74 -5.79
CA LEU A 312 -2.80 -17.06 -4.92
C LEU A 312 -1.37 -17.49 -5.23
N PRO A 313 -0.38 -16.61 -5.06
CA PRO A 313 1.02 -16.98 -5.19
C PRO A 313 1.49 -18.02 -4.15
N GLU A 314 2.52 -18.80 -4.51
CA GLU A 314 3.04 -19.92 -3.69
C GLU A 314 4.58 -20.04 -3.73
N ASN A 315 5.28 -18.90 -3.64
CA ASN A 315 6.75 -18.84 -3.69
C ASN A 315 7.40 -18.70 -2.29
N GLU A 316 6.76 -19.22 -1.23
CA GLU A 316 7.23 -19.03 0.15
C GLU A 316 8.68 -19.50 0.40
N PHE A 317 9.08 -20.62 -0.22
CA PHE A 317 10.41 -21.18 -0.02
C PHE A 317 11.48 -20.46 -0.85
N GLU A 318 11.15 -20.03 -2.06
CA GLU A 318 12.01 -19.22 -2.93
C GLU A 318 12.30 -17.86 -2.28
N LEU A 319 11.28 -17.21 -1.71
CA LEU A 319 11.45 -15.95 -1.00
C LEU A 319 12.24 -16.13 0.31
N LEU A 320 12.00 -17.21 1.07
CA LEU A 320 12.78 -17.52 2.27
C LEU A 320 14.26 -17.77 1.96
N GLN A 321 14.55 -18.53 0.91
CA GLN A 321 15.92 -18.77 0.46
C GLN A 321 16.59 -17.45 0.08
N THR A 322 15.89 -16.60 -0.69
CA THR A 322 16.44 -15.30 -1.09
C THR A 322 16.69 -14.41 0.11
N MET A 323 15.76 -14.33 1.07
CA MET A 323 15.96 -13.53 2.28
C MET A 323 17.17 -14.02 3.11
N THR A 324 17.38 -15.33 3.15
CA THR A 324 18.55 -15.94 3.80
C THR A 324 19.84 -15.55 3.08
N ASP A 325 19.85 -15.56 1.76
CA ASP A 325 21.00 -15.14 0.94
C ASP A 325 21.28 -13.64 1.12
N ILE A 326 20.24 -12.82 1.23
CA ILE A 326 20.35 -11.38 1.53
C ILE A 326 21.03 -11.17 2.89
N ALA A 327 20.56 -11.86 3.93
CA ALA A 327 21.13 -11.76 5.27
C ALA A 327 22.61 -12.18 5.30
N ALA A 328 22.95 -13.27 4.60
CA ALA A 328 24.33 -13.78 4.51
C ALA A 328 25.29 -12.82 3.79
N ASN A 329 24.81 -12.03 2.83
CA ASN A 329 25.63 -11.13 1.99
C ASN A 329 25.52 -9.63 2.35
N SER A 330 24.95 -9.34 3.51
CA SER A 330 24.59 -8.01 4.01
C SER A 330 25.73 -6.98 4.12
N ASN A 331 26.99 -7.42 4.06
CA ASN A 331 28.17 -6.54 4.13
C ASN A 331 28.60 -5.97 2.76
N SER A 332 27.87 -6.26 1.69
CA SER A 332 28.18 -5.83 0.32
C SER A 332 26.92 -5.40 -0.44
N ALA A 333 27.11 -4.87 -1.65
CA ALA A 333 25.99 -4.64 -2.57
C ALA A 333 25.25 -5.96 -2.82
N LEU A 334 23.93 -5.92 -2.73
CA LEU A 334 23.09 -7.10 -2.84
C LEU A 334 22.57 -7.23 -4.26
N ASN A 335 22.93 -8.30 -4.96
CA ASN A 335 22.32 -8.66 -6.23
C ASN A 335 21.07 -9.50 -5.99
N TYR A 336 20.02 -9.28 -6.80
CA TYR A 336 18.79 -10.03 -6.72
C TYR A 336 18.10 -10.11 -8.09
N ASP A 337 17.30 -11.16 -8.30
CA ASP A 337 16.48 -11.33 -9.51
C ASP A 337 15.23 -12.18 -9.22
N PHE A 338 14.07 -11.53 -9.24
CA PHE A 338 12.74 -12.12 -9.04
C PHE A 338 11.92 -12.17 -10.33
N THR A 339 12.52 -11.88 -11.49
CA THR A 339 11.81 -11.78 -12.77
C THR A 339 11.16 -13.10 -13.22
N ASN A 340 11.61 -14.23 -12.67
CA ASN A 340 11.11 -15.56 -13.00
C ASN A 340 9.98 -16.08 -12.08
N LEU A 341 9.63 -15.38 -11.00
CA LEU A 341 8.63 -15.87 -10.04
C LEU A 341 7.18 -15.70 -10.54
N ASN A 342 6.84 -14.51 -11.01
CA ASN A 342 5.52 -14.23 -11.57
C ASN A 342 5.62 -13.05 -12.55
N THR A 343 5.07 -13.22 -13.75
CA THR A 343 5.06 -12.18 -14.79
C THR A 343 4.18 -10.98 -14.45
N GLU A 344 3.32 -11.10 -13.44
CA GLU A 344 2.43 -10.04 -12.96
C GLU A 344 3.10 -9.11 -11.94
N TYR A 345 4.25 -9.50 -11.38
CA TYR A 345 5.07 -8.63 -10.56
C TYR A 345 5.73 -7.53 -11.39
N GLN A 346 5.98 -6.40 -10.74
CA GLN A 346 6.60 -5.23 -11.35
C GLN A 346 7.70 -4.64 -10.48
N ALA A 347 7.60 -4.82 -9.17
CA ALA A 347 8.43 -4.13 -8.21
C ALA A 347 8.78 -4.99 -6.99
N LEU A 348 9.90 -4.60 -6.39
CA LEU A 348 10.36 -5.06 -5.09
C LEU A 348 10.28 -3.90 -4.09
N GLN A 349 9.87 -4.24 -2.87
CA GLN A 349 9.99 -3.43 -1.68
C GLN A 349 10.76 -4.22 -0.62
N LEU A 350 11.81 -3.62 -0.07
CA LEU A 350 12.53 -4.14 1.09
C LEU A 350 12.37 -3.16 2.24
N ARG A 351 11.70 -3.55 3.32
CA ARG A 351 11.54 -2.74 4.53
C ARG A 351 12.40 -3.31 5.66
N ILE A 352 13.15 -2.43 6.32
CA ILE A 352 14.05 -2.77 7.43
C ILE A 352 13.64 -1.90 8.60
N VAL A 353 13.30 -2.53 9.71
CA VAL A 353 12.89 -1.85 10.94
C VAL A 353 13.92 -2.10 12.03
N SER A 354 14.27 -1.04 12.74
CA SER A 354 15.07 -1.04 13.96
C SER A 354 14.40 -0.10 14.98
N THR A 355 14.94 -0.05 16.20
CA THR A 355 14.37 0.71 17.34
C THR A 355 14.00 2.17 17.03
N ASN A 356 14.74 2.85 16.15
CA ASN A 356 14.48 4.24 15.75
C ASN A 356 14.57 4.48 14.24
N LEU A 357 14.36 3.42 13.44
CA LEU A 357 14.49 3.44 11.99
C LEU A 357 13.41 2.57 11.35
N ASP A 358 12.71 3.14 10.38
CA ASP A 358 11.91 2.42 9.39
C ASP A 358 12.42 2.81 8.00
N TRP A 359 13.13 1.90 7.34
CA TRP A 359 13.70 2.14 6.02
C TRP A 359 13.03 1.24 4.98
N THR A 360 12.27 1.84 4.07
CA THR A 360 11.75 1.16 2.89
C THR A 360 12.58 1.45 1.64
N ILE A 361 12.93 0.42 0.89
CA ILE A 361 13.66 0.51 -0.38
C ILE A 361 12.77 -0.04 -1.50
N PHE A 362 12.46 0.79 -2.49
CA PHE A 362 11.70 0.43 -3.67
C PHE A 362 12.60 0.25 -4.89
N ALA A 363 12.46 -0.88 -5.58
CA ALA A 363 13.30 -1.24 -6.71
C ALA A 363 12.54 -2.04 -7.78
N ASP A 364 13.18 -2.24 -8.95
CA ASP A 364 12.71 -3.19 -9.95
C ASP A 364 12.88 -4.63 -9.44
N LEU A 365 12.30 -5.63 -10.13
CA LEU A 365 12.38 -7.05 -9.75
C LEU A 365 13.76 -7.67 -9.86
N SER A 366 14.69 -7.04 -10.57
CA SER A 366 16.08 -7.45 -10.61
C SER A 366 17.00 -6.24 -10.55
N GLY A 367 18.20 -6.46 -10.03
CA GLY A 367 19.22 -5.43 -9.96
C GLY A 367 20.12 -5.57 -8.74
N VAL A 368 20.57 -4.41 -8.26
CA VAL A 368 21.51 -4.31 -7.15
C VAL A 368 20.99 -3.30 -6.14
N ILE A 369 20.92 -3.67 -4.87
CA ILE A 369 20.77 -2.73 -3.76
C ILE A 369 22.19 -2.34 -3.31
N PRO A 370 22.65 -1.11 -3.59
CA PRO A 370 24.00 -0.70 -3.22
C PRO A 370 24.13 -0.42 -1.72
N ASP A 371 25.34 -0.08 -1.27
CA ASP A 371 25.57 0.44 0.08
C ASP A 371 25.10 1.90 0.16
N LEU A 372 23.77 2.07 0.32
CA LEU A 372 23.13 3.37 0.46
C LEU A 372 23.67 4.13 1.67
N LYS A 373 24.29 5.29 1.41
CA LYS A 373 24.81 6.20 2.42
C LYS A 373 23.82 7.30 2.74
N LEU A 374 23.72 7.66 4.00
CA LEU A 374 23.02 8.87 4.42
C LEU A 374 24.07 9.92 4.84
N PRO A 375 23.70 11.21 4.91
CA PRO A 375 24.56 12.21 5.53
C PRO A 375 25.02 11.75 6.93
N ASN A 376 26.30 11.95 7.26
CA ASN A 376 26.89 11.41 8.50
C ASN A 376 26.10 11.76 9.77
N ALA A 377 25.58 12.99 9.86
CA ALA A 377 24.79 13.43 11.00
C ALA A 377 23.49 12.62 11.19
N MET A 378 22.95 12.01 10.12
CA MET A 378 21.83 11.08 10.21
C MET A 378 22.33 9.69 10.58
N GLU A 379 23.34 9.16 9.87
CA GLU A 379 23.86 7.80 10.11
C GLU A 379 24.31 7.58 11.56
N GLU A 380 24.92 8.58 12.19
CA GLU A 380 25.39 8.51 13.58
C GLU A 380 24.25 8.36 14.60
N ASN A 381 23.02 8.73 14.23
CA ASN A 381 21.84 8.64 15.08
C ASN A 381 21.01 7.37 14.86
N LEU A 382 21.31 6.56 13.84
CA LEU A 382 20.52 5.38 13.51
C LEU A 382 20.94 4.16 14.34
N SER A 383 19.95 3.43 14.87
CA SER A 383 20.17 2.12 15.47
C SER A 383 20.64 1.14 14.40
N THR A 384 21.68 0.36 14.76
CA THR A 384 22.19 -0.72 13.92
C THR A 384 21.55 -2.07 14.22
N GLN A 385 20.70 -2.16 15.26
CA GLN A 385 20.04 -3.40 15.63
C GLN A 385 18.74 -3.56 14.84
N VAL A 386 18.78 -4.41 13.81
CA VAL A 386 17.60 -4.75 13.02
C VAL A 386 16.66 -5.61 13.86
N GLU A 387 15.39 -5.22 13.89
CA GLU A 387 14.30 -5.89 14.61
C GLU A 387 13.39 -6.64 13.63
N SER A 388 13.21 -6.12 12.42
CA SER A 388 12.41 -6.78 11.38
C SER A 388 12.92 -6.48 9.98
N VAL A 389 12.79 -7.47 9.10
CA VAL A 389 13.03 -7.34 7.67
C VAL A 389 11.83 -7.90 6.92
N ASN A 390 11.29 -7.12 6.01
CA ASN A 390 10.19 -7.50 5.14
C ASN A 390 10.60 -7.34 3.67
N LEU A 391 10.51 -8.42 2.91
CA LEU A 391 10.70 -8.41 1.46
C LEU A 391 9.33 -8.63 0.80
N THR A 392 8.88 -7.64 0.04
CA THR A 392 7.61 -7.67 -0.69
C THR A 392 7.86 -7.57 -2.18
N LEU A 393 7.24 -8.46 -2.96
CA LEU A 393 7.11 -8.38 -4.41
C LEU A 393 5.68 -8.01 -4.75
N PHE A 394 5.47 -7.06 -5.65
CA PHE A 394 4.12 -6.66 -6.01
C PHE A 394 4.01 -6.14 -7.44
N GLY A 395 2.79 -6.10 -7.94
CA GLY A 395 2.46 -5.56 -9.25
C GLY A 395 0.98 -5.49 -9.52
N TYR A 396 0.64 -4.84 -10.63
CA TYR A 396 -0.72 -4.52 -11.08
C TYR A 396 -1.00 -5.09 -12.49
N PHE A 397 -0.38 -6.24 -12.82
CA PHE A 397 -0.59 -7.01 -14.06
C PHE A 397 -0.22 -6.23 -15.33
N HIS A 398 0.74 -5.31 -15.20
CA HIS A 398 1.35 -4.62 -16.31
C HIS A 398 2.79 -5.09 -16.47
N ALA A 399 3.23 -5.37 -17.69
CA ALA A 399 4.60 -5.86 -17.97
C ALA A 399 5.71 -4.80 -17.75
N LYS A 400 5.41 -3.69 -17.08
CA LYS A 400 6.27 -2.50 -17.00
C LYS A 400 6.83 -2.37 -15.58
N GLY A 401 8.14 -2.13 -15.42
CA GLY A 401 8.79 -2.12 -14.10
C GLY A 401 8.39 -0.96 -13.18
N MET A 402 9.13 -0.81 -12.07
CA MET A 402 8.81 0.07 -10.94
C MET A 402 8.60 1.55 -11.34
N ASN A 403 9.34 2.06 -12.31
CA ASN A 403 9.16 3.45 -12.77
C ASN A 403 7.75 3.74 -13.32
N ASN A 404 7.07 2.77 -13.93
CA ASN A 404 5.69 2.99 -14.41
C ASN A 404 4.69 3.04 -13.25
N ILE A 405 4.94 2.27 -12.18
CA ILE A 405 4.16 2.36 -10.96
C ILE A 405 4.32 3.78 -10.35
N ARG A 406 5.55 4.30 -10.31
CA ARG A 406 5.83 5.66 -9.80
C ARG A 406 5.09 6.73 -10.61
N GLU A 407 5.12 6.65 -11.94
CA GLU A 407 4.36 7.58 -12.79
C GLU A 407 2.84 7.50 -12.54
N ALA A 408 2.32 6.29 -12.34
CA ALA A 408 0.90 6.10 -12.04
C ALA A 408 0.54 6.66 -10.67
N TRP A 409 1.37 6.46 -9.64
CA TRP A 409 1.17 7.05 -8.31
C TRP A 409 1.28 8.57 -8.35
N ALA A 410 2.20 9.13 -9.13
CA ALA A 410 2.31 10.57 -9.31
C ALA A 410 1.03 11.16 -9.94
N LYS A 411 0.46 10.49 -10.95
CA LYS A 411 -0.81 10.89 -11.56
C LYS A 411 -1.99 10.76 -10.60
N GLU A 412 -2.06 9.65 -9.86
CA GLU A 412 -3.12 9.39 -8.88
C GLU A 412 -3.10 10.42 -7.75
N SER A 413 -1.92 10.67 -7.16
CA SER A 413 -1.78 11.62 -6.04
C SER A 413 -2.11 13.07 -6.40
N ARG A 414 -2.06 13.42 -7.69
CA ARG A 414 -2.46 14.74 -8.22
C ARG A 414 -3.92 14.79 -8.68
N SER A 415 -4.64 13.67 -8.61
CA SER A 415 -6.05 13.57 -8.96
C SER A 415 -6.93 13.95 -7.78
N ASP A 416 -7.98 14.73 -8.03
CA ASP A 416 -9.04 14.98 -7.03
C ASP A 416 -10.04 13.81 -6.91
N SER A 417 -9.97 12.83 -7.82
CA SER A 417 -10.86 11.67 -7.79
C SER A 417 -10.46 10.68 -6.69
N LYS A 418 -11.45 10.19 -5.95
CA LYS A 418 -11.30 9.07 -5.00
C LYS A 418 -11.39 7.69 -5.67
N ILE A 419 -11.77 7.64 -6.95
CA ILE A 419 -11.75 6.41 -7.75
C ILE A 419 -10.33 6.24 -8.27
N ARG A 420 -9.70 5.12 -7.89
CA ARG A 420 -8.33 4.82 -8.35
C ARG A 420 -8.29 4.61 -9.86
N PRO A 421 -7.22 5.07 -10.56
CA PRO A 421 -7.02 4.79 -11.98
C PRO A 421 -7.00 3.29 -12.29
N ASP A 422 -7.40 2.92 -13.51
CA ASP A 422 -7.45 1.52 -13.99
C ASP A 422 -6.11 0.79 -13.86
N TYR A 423 -5.01 1.54 -13.88
CA TYR A 423 -3.67 1.02 -13.64
C TYR A 423 -3.55 0.23 -12.32
N PHE A 424 -4.40 0.54 -11.33
CA PHE A 424 -4.34 -0.07 -10.00
C PHE A 424 -5.47 -1.07 -9.73
N ASP A 425 -6.22 -1.51 -10.74
CA ASP A 425 -7.40 -2.33 -10.51
C ASP A 425 -7.03 -3.75 -10.06
N ASN A 426 -6.19 -4.43 -10.83
CA ASN A 426 -5.68 -5.75 -10.47
C ASN A 426 -4.41 -5.61 -9.64
N TYR A 427 -4.19 -6.53 -8.70
CA TYR A 427 -3.00 -6.48 -7.84
C TYR A 427 -2.58 -7.88 -7.44
N VAL A 428 -1.28 -8.14 -7.45
CA VAL A 428 -0.67 -9.33 -6.86
C VAL A 428 0.42 -8.89 -5.92
N VAL A 429 0.55 -9.60 -4.81
CA VAL A 429 1.58 -9.35 -3.80
C VAL A 429 2.04 -10.67 -3.19
N GLU A 430 3.33 -10.76 -2.95
CA GLU A 430 3.92 -11.71 -2.03
C GLU A 430 4.82 -10.96 -1.07
N SER A 431 4.80 -11.37 0.19
CA SER A 431 5.65 -10.78 1.22
C SER A 431 6.19 -11.89 2.10
N ILE A 432 7.46 -11.79 2.43
CA ILE A 432 8.05 -12.57 3.52
C ILE A 432 8.61 -11.61 4.57
N SER A 433 8.24 -11.87 5.82
CA SER A 433 8.62 -11.04 6.97
C SER A 433 9.38 -11.90 7.97
N THR A 434 10.51 -11.39 8.46
CA THR A 434 11.23 -11.95 9.60
C THR A 434 11.25 -10.94 10.72
N GLU A 435 10.64 -11.29 11.85
CA GLU A 435 10.83 -10.59 13.12
C GLU A 435 11.95 -11.28 13.90
N ILE A 436 12.89 -10.50 14.42
CA ILE A 436 14.07 -10.94 15.17
C ILE A 436 13.78 -10.71 16.65
N ARG A 437 13.99 -11.73 17.49
CA ARG A 437 13.62 -11.73 18.92
C ARG A 437 14.80 -11.57 19.86
#